data_AF-A0A966NSR4-F1
#
_entry.id   AF-A0A966NSR4-F1
#
_cell.length_a   1.000
_cell.length_b   1.000
_cell.length_c   1.000
_cell.angle_alpha   90.00
_cell.angle_beta   90.00
_cell.angle_gamma   90.00
#
_symmetry.space_group_name_H-M   'P 1'
#
loop_
_entity.id
_entity.type
_entity.pdbx_description
1 polymer ?
#
loop_
_entity_poly.entity_id
_entity_poly.type
_entity_poly.pdbx_seq_one_letter_code
_entity_poly.pdbx_strand_id
1 'polypeptide(L)'
;MRRIQYGLVQLLLFLLSSVALSGLVSAKEFLPPEKAFIVEATWLANTNEIAIEYRPVSGYYIYQESLQYRLFINDKPSAPKSIQIPRGVEKFDETFGKKMEIFPKPFEVVL
;
A
#
# COMPACT_ATOMS: atom_id res chain seq x y z
N MET A 1 -4.98 -60.65 12.72
CA MET A 1 -4.80 -59.53 13.67
C MET A 1 -3.72 -58.52 13.22
N ARG A 2 -2.50 -58.94 12.84
CA ARG A 2 -1.41 -58.02 12.40
C ARG A 2 -1.73 -57.10 11.20
N ARG A 3 -2.49 -57.55 10.19
CA ARG A 3 -2.88 -56.72 9.00
C ARG A 3 -3.71 -55.48 9.35
N ILE A 4 -4.59 -55.57 10.34
CA ILE A 4 -5.45 -54.47 10.79
C ILE A 4 -4.62 -53.39 11.51
N GLN A 5 -3.56 -53.83 12.18
CA GLN A 5 -2.66 -52.97 12.95
C GLN A 5 -1.80 -52.06 12.05
N TYR A 6 -1.34 -52.55 10.90
CA TYR A 6 -0.60 -51.73 9.92
C TYR A 6 -1.49 -50.68 9.24
N GLY A 7 -2.75 -51.01 8.95
CA GLY A 7 -3.70 -50.06 8.36
C GLY A 7 -4.04 -48.89 9.30
N LEU A 8 -4.18 -49.18 10.60
CA LEU A 8 -4.40 -48.14 11.62
C LEU A 8 -3.19 -47.21 11.76
N VAL A 9 -1.97 -47.76 11.73
CA VAL A 9 -0.72 -46.98 11.79
C VAL A 9 -0.55 -46.10 10.55
N GLN A 10 -0.85 -46.61 9.36
CA GLN A 10 -0.81 -45.82 8.12
C GLN A 10 -1.85 -44.70 8.11
N LEU A 11 -3.06 -44.94 8.62
CA LEU A 11 -4.10 -43.92 8.75
C LEU A 11 -3.68 -42.82 9.75
N LEU A 12 -3.10 -43.21 10.89
CA LEU A 12 -2.57 -42.27 11.89
C LEU A 12 -1.44 -41.41 11.32
N LEU A 13 -0.50 -42.00 10.57
CA LEU A 13 0.57 -41.27 9.89
C LEU A 13 0.02 -40.28 8.84
N PHE A 14 -1.02 -40.68 8.11
CA PHE A 14 -1.65 -39.82 7.10
C PHE A 14 -2.37 -38.63 7.75
N LEU A 15 -3.13 -38.85 8.82
CA LEU A 15 -3.75 -37.77 9.60
C LEU A 15 -2.70 -36.83 10.20
N LEU A 16 -1.62 -37.36 10.75
CA LEU A 16 -0.54 -36.56 11.34
C LEU A 16 0.16 -35.68 10.30
N SER A 17 0.34 -36.19 9.07
CA SER A 17 0.93 -35.43 7.96
C SER A 17 0.03 -34.29 7.46
N SER A 18 -1.30 -34.49 7.48
CA SER A 18 -2.26 -33.47 7.02
C SER A 18 -2.36 -32.29 7.99
N VAL A 19 -2.25 -32.57 9.29
CA VAL A 19 -2.20 -31.53 10.34
C VAL A 19 -0.91 -30.72 10.28
N ALA A 20 0.23 -31.36 9.99
CA ALA A 20 1.52 -30.67 9.87
C ALA A 20 1.56 -29.66 8.71
N LEU A 21 0.75 -29.85 7.66
CA LEU A 21 0.69 -28.96 6.50
C LEU A 21 -0.25 -27.76 6.70
N SER A 22 -1.14 -27.81 7.69
CA SER A 22 -2.17 -26.79 7.92
C SER A 22 -1.68 -25.54 8.67
N GLY A 23 -0.40 -25.50 9.06
CA GLY A 23 0.16 -24.53 10.01
C GLY A 23 0.82 -23.26 9.45
N LEU A 24 0.83 -23.03 8.12
CA LEU A 24 1.58 -21.92 7.51
C LEU A 24 0.70 -20.82 6.89
N VAL A 25 -0.42 -20.47 7.54
CA VAL A 25 -1.12 -19.22 7.21
C VAL A 25 -0.54 -18.11 8.07
N SER A 26 0.49 -17.43 7.56
CA SER A 26 1.02 -16.23 8.19
C SER A 26 0.10 -15.05 7.88
N ALA A 27 -0.35 -14.35 8.92
CA ALA A 27 -1.03 -13.08 8.74
C ALA A 27 -0.06 -12.10 8.06
N LYS A 28 -0.49 -11.47 6.97
CA LYS A 28 0.32 -10.47 6.27
C LYS A 28 0.59 -9.31 7.23
N GLU A 29 1.84 -9.14 7.64
CA GLU A 29 2.25 -8.01 8.46
C GLU A 29 2.30 -6.75 7.58
N PHE A 30 1.52 -5.74 7.97
CA PHE A 30 1.48 -4.45 7.28
C PHE A 30 2.58 -3.54 7.81
N LEU A 31 3.22 -2.80 6.90
CA LEU A 31 4.19 -1.77 7.26
C LEU A 31 3.48 -0.60 7.96
N PRO A 32 4.12 0.04 8.94
CA PRO A 32 3.70 1.35 9.42
C PRO A 32 3.58 2.35 8.25
N PRO A 33 2.61 3.29 8.29
CA PRO A 33 2.37 4.23 7.19
C PRO A 33 3.62 4.99 6.73
N GLU A 34 4.48 5.40 7.65
CA GLU A 34 5.70 6.17 7.37
C GLU A 34 6.73 5.36 6.57
N LYS A 35 6.67 4.01 6.66
CA LYS A 35 7.50 3.10 5.87
C LYS A 35 6.83 2.68 4.57
N ALA A 36 5.50 2.70 4.51
CA ALA A 36 4.72 2.34 3.33
C ALA A 36 4.59 3.48 2.32
N PHE A 37 4.55 4.72 2.80
CA PHE A 37 4.28 5.93 2.02
C PHE A 37 5.38 6.97 2.27
N ILE A 38 6.47 6.85 1.52
CA ILE A 38 7.60 7.78 1.62
C ILE A 38 7.25 9.06 0.85
N VAL A 39 7.50 10.22 1.45
CA VAL A 39 7.27 11.53 0.83
C VAL A 39 8.51 12.40 1.03
N GLU A 40 9.02 12.98 -0.05
CA GLU A 40 10.18 13.88 -0.03
C GLU A 40 9.84 15.17 -0.77
N ALA A 41 10.30 16.30 -0.23
CA ALA A 41 10.08 17.61 -0.81
C ALA A 41 11.43 18.27 -1.10
N THR A 42 11.60 18.79 -2.32
CA THR A 42 12.84 19.43 -2.77
C THR A 42 12.53 20.76 -3.46
N TRP A 43 13.31 21.79 -3.16
CA TRP A 43 13.27 23.05 -3.89
C TRP A 43 13.84 22.87 -5.30
N LEU A 44 13.09 23.28 -6.31
CA LEU A 44 13.57 23.25 -7.69
C LEU A 44 14.59 24.38 -7.91
N ALA A 45 15.72 24.04 -8.54
CA ALA A 45 16.82 24.97 -8.71
C ALA A 45 16.41 26.17 -9.57
N ASN A 46 16.73 27.38 -9.11
CA ASN A 46 16.43 28.65 -9.77
C ASN A 46 14.93 28.95 -9.96
N THR A 47 14.04 28.29 -9.21
CA THR A 47 12.61 28.61 -9.17
C THR A 47 12.15 28.82 -7.71
N ASN A 48 10.90 29.27 -7.53
CA ASN A 48 10.23 29.32 -6.23
C ASN A 48 9.27 28.14 -6.04
N GLU A 49 9.51 27.04 -6.77
CA GLU A 49 8.63 25.88 -6.80
C GLU A 49 9.19 24.76 -5.94
N ILE A 50 8.28 23.96 -5.37
CA ILE A 50 8.61 22.79 -4.57
C ILE A 50 8.16 21.55 -5.34
N ALA A 51 9.10 20.64 -5.61
CA ALA A 51 8.77 19.30 -6.09
C ALA A 51 8.55 18.37 -4.89
N ILE A 52 7.39 17.70 -4.85
CA ILE A 52 7.06 16.68 -3.87
C ILE A 52 7.01 15.33 -4.58
N GLU A 53 7.92 14.43 -4.19
CA GLU A 53 7.96 13.05 -4.65
C GLU A 53 7.24 12.15 -3.65
N TYR A 54 6.26 11.39 -4.14
CA TYR A 54 5.54 10.36 -3.39
C TYR A 54 6.01 8.98 -3.85
N ARG A 55 6.50 8.15 -2.93
CA ARG A 55 7.04 6.81 -3.21
C ARG A 55 6.35 5.74 -2.37
N PRO A 56 5.14 5.28 -2.76
CA PRO A 56 4.52 4.13 -2.10
C PRO A 56 5.36 2.87 -2.34
N VAL A 57 5.55 2.06 -1.31
CA VAL A 57 6.24 0.76 -1.42
C VAL A 57 5.40 -0.23 -2.22
N SER A 58 6.04 -1.18 -2.89
CA SER A 58 5.34 -2.23 -3.65
C SER A 58 4.27 -2.93 -2.81
N GLY A 59 3.06 -3.03 -3.39
CA GLY A 59 1.88 -3.58 -2.72
C GLY A 59 1.05 -2.56 -1.94
N TYR A 60 1.49 -1.30 -1.88
CA TYR A 60 0.75 -0.16 -1.33
C TYR A 60 0.41 0.83 -2.46
N TYR A 61 -0.60 1.66 -2.24
CA TYR A 61 -1.01 2.69 -3.20
C TYR A 61 -1.63 3.88 -2.48
N ILE A 62 -1.48 5.07 -3.06
CA ILE A 62 -2.06 6.31 -2.56
C ILE A 62 -3.35 6.60 -3.34
N TYR A 63 -4.43 6.96 -2.66
CA TYR A 63 -5.65 7.42 -3.33
C TYR A 63 -5.48 8.88 -3.76
N GLN A 64 -5.87 9.22 -4.99
CA GLN A 64 -5.85 10.61 -5.46
C GLN A 64 -6.67 11.52 -4.54
N GLU A 65 -7.85 11.10 -4.13
CA GLU A 65 -8.75 11.84 -3.23
C GLU A 65 -8.16 12.05 -1.82
N SER A 66 -7.10 11.31 -1.43
CA SER A 66 -6.44 11.48 -0.13
C SER A 66 -5.39 12.60 -0.11
N LEU A 67 -4.96 13.08 -1.28
CA LEU A 67 -3.98 14.15 -1.40
C LEU A 67 -4.62 15.50 -1.11
N GLN A 68 -4.13 16.19 -0.09
CA GLN A 68 -4.58 17.53 0.30
C GLN A 68 -3.37 18.45 0.46
N TYR A 69 -3.44 19.62 -0.17
CA TYR A 69 -2.38 20.61 -0.14
C TYR A 69 -2.88 21.89 0.52
N ARG A 70 -2.11 22.40 1.48
CA ARG A 70 -2.39 23.67 2.15
C ARG A 70 -1.10 24.48 2.18
N LEU A 71 -1.12 25.67 1.59
CA LEU A 71 0.01 26.59 1.59
C LEU A 71 -0.23 27.67 2.64
N PHE A 72 0.81 27.98 3.42
CA PHE A 72 0.79 29.07 4.40
C PHE A 72 1.97 30.01 4.12
N ILE A 73 1.68 31.32 4.04
CA ILE A 73 2.69 32.38 3.89
C ILE A 73 2.54 33.32 5.08
N ASN A 74 3.58 33.44 5.90
CA ASN A 74 3.55 34.21 7.15
C ASN A 74 2.32 33.85 8.02
N ASP A 75 2.11 32.55 8.24
CA ASP A 75 0.97 31.96 8.98
C ASP A 75 -0.43 32.24 8.42
N LYS A 76 -0.52 32.81 7.21
CA LYS A 76 -1.80 33.05 6.52
C LYS A 76 -2.03 32.00 5.45
N PRO A 77 -3.24 31.39 5.38
CA PRO A 77 -3.56 30.46 4.31
C PRO A 77 -3.47 31.18 2.97
N SER A 78 -2.75 30.57 2.03
CA SER A 78 -2.62 31.02 0.66
C SER A 78 -3.20 29.95 -0.25
N ALA A 79 -3.87 30.36 -1.34
CA ALA A 79 -4.29 29.42 -2.36
C ALA A 79 -3.05 28.97 -3.15
N PRO A 80 -2.71 27.67 -3.20
CA PRO A 80 -1.68 27.22 -4.11
C PRO A 80 -2.12 27.53 -5.54
N LYS A 81 -1.14 27.83 -6.41
CA LYS A 81 -1.36 27.84 -7.86
C LYS A 81 -1.93 26.47 -8.25
N SER A 82 -2.75 26.39 -9.31
CA SER A 82 -3.41 25.14 -9.72
C SER A 82 -2.43 23.95 -9.68
N ILE A 83 -2.62 23.08 -8.68
CA ILE A 83 -1.74 21.94 -8.43
C ILE A 83 -2.10 20.89 -9.46
N GLN A 84 -1.17 20.58 -10.34
CA GLN A 84 -1.34 19.56 -11.35
C GLN A 84 -0.89 18.22 -10.76
N ILE A 85 -1.85 17.40 -10.37
CA ILE A 85 -1.60 16.02 -9.97
C ILE A 85 -1.61 15.17 -11.25
N PRO A 86 -0.60 14.29 -11.47
CA PRO A 86 -0.61 13.40 -12.63
C PRO A 86 -1.81 12.45 -12.57
N ARG A 87 -2.21 11.93 -13.74
CA ARG A 87 -3.28 10.93 -13.82
C ARG A 87 -2.83 9.61 -13.20
N GLY A 88 -3.61 9.11 -12.25
CA GLY A 88 -3.46 7.81 -11.62
C GLY A 88 -4.11 6.67 -12.42
N VAL A 89 -4.16 5.51 -11.77
CA VAL A 89 -4.78 4.29 -12.30
C VAL A 89 -6.16 4.15 -11.67
N GLU A 90 -7.18 3.94 -12.49
CA GLU A 90 -8.52 3.64 -12.00
C GLU A 90 -8.61 2.19 -11.48
N LYS A 91 -9.14 2.01 -10.27
CA LYS A 91 -9.33 0.71 -9.63
C LYS A 91 -10.68 0.71 -8.90
N PHE A 92 -11.50 -0.32 -9.11
CA PHE A 92 -12.68 -0.53 -8.25
C PHE A 92 -12.22 -0.99 -6.86
N ASP A 93 -12.64 -0.26 -5.82
CA ASP A 93 -12.33 -0.59 -4.44
C ASP A 93 -13.60 -1.05 -3.72
N GLU A 94 -13.58 -2.28 -3.23
CA GLU A 94 -14.73 -2.91 -2.57
C GLU A 94 -15.09 -2.23 -1.25
N THR A 95 -14.11 -1.65 -0.54
CA THR A 95 -14.35 -0.95 0.73
C THR A 95 -15.17 0.32 0.50
N PHE A 96 -14.92 1.01 -0.61
CA PHE A 96 -15.63 2.23 -0.99
C PHE A 96 -16.82 1.99 -1.91
N GLY A 97 -16.95 0.79 -2.49
CA GLY A 97 -18.01 0.44 -3.44
C GLY A 97 -17.99 1.27 -4.73
N LYS A 98 -16.85 1.89 -5.08
CA LYS A 98 -16.71 2.74 -6.27
C LYS A 98 -15.34 2.59 -6.91
N LYS A 99 -15.22 3.15 -8.13
CA LYS A 99 -13.93 3.34 -8.79
C LYS A 99 -13.17 4.47 -8.09
N MET A 100 -11.95 4.17 -7.69
CA MET A 100 -10.98 5.08 -7.10
C MET A 100 -9.83 5.28 -8.08
N GLU A 101 -9.29 6.49 -8.12
CA GLU A 101 -8.02 6.75 -8.80
C GLU A 101 -6.87 6.59 -7.80
N ILE A 102 -5.90 5.75 -8.15
CA ILE A 102 -4.80 5.34 -7.26
C ILE A 102 -3.42 5.54 -7.90
N PHE A 103 -2.42 5.73 -7.06
CA PHE A 103 -1.00 5.79 -7.41
C PHE A 103 -0.26 4.61 -6.78
N PRO A 104 -0.09 3.50 -7.51
CA PRO A 104 0.68 2.33 -7.03
C PRO A 104 2.19 2.45 -7.32
N LYS A 105 2.61 3.52 -8.00
CA LYS A 105 4.01 3.79 -8.39
C LYS A 105 4.41 5.19 -7.93
N PRO A 106 5.73 5.46 -7.83
CA PRO A 106 6.23 6.81 -7.60
C PRO A 106 5.63 7.84 -8.56
N PHE A 107 5.32 9.01 -8.02
CA PHE A 107 4.87 10.17 -8.81
C PHE A 107 5.33 11.47 -8.15
N GLU A 108 5.39 12.53 -8.94
CA GLU A 108 5.83 13.85 -8.50
C GLU A 108 4.70 14.87 -8.69
N VAL A 109 4.63 15.84 -7.78
CA VAL A 109 3.75 17.01 -7.86
C VAL A 109 4.59 18.26 -7.62
N VAL A 110 4.42 19.27 -8.48
CA VAL A 110 5.09 20.57 -8.35
C VAL A 110 4.10 21.60 -7.80
N LEU A 111 4.51 22.32 -6.75
CA LEU A 111 3.77 23.38 -6.07
C LEU A 111 4.37 24.75 -6.30
#